data_AF-A0A257ZC32-F1
#
_entry.id   AF-A0A257ZC32-F1
#
_cell.length_a   1.000
_cell.length_b   1.000
_cell.length_c   1.000
_cell.angle_alpha   90.00
_cell.angle_beta   90.00
_cell.angle_gamma   90.00
#
_symmetry.space_group_name_H-M   'P 1'
#
loop_
_entity.id
_entity.type
_entity.pdbx_description
1 polymer ?
#
loop_
_entity_poly.entity_id
_entity_poly.type
_entity_poly.pdbx_seq_one_letter_code
_entity_poly.pdbx_strand_id
1 'polypeptide(L)' 'GEGALGHPRVWLTIPEETGFVECGYCDKRFEIDRDHAHDRH' A
#
# COMPACT_ATOMS: atom_id res chain seq x y z
N GLY A 1 24.37 11.53 5.66
CA GLY A 1 23.18 12.15 5.07
C GLY A 1 22.79 11.34 3.87
N GLU A 2 22.23 10.16 4.12
CA GLU A 2 21.73 9.27 3.08
C GLU A 2 20.59 9.94 2.32
N GLY A 3 20.86 10.24 1.05
CA GLY A 3 19.91 10.85 0.14
C GLY A 3 18.66 10.00 -0.01
N ALA A 4 17.57 10.65 -0.41
CA ALA A 4 16.27 10.07 -0.65
C ALA A 4 16.32 8.91 -1.67
N LEU A 5 16.64 7.70 -1.22
CA LEU A 5 16.52 6.46 -2.00
C LEU A 5 15.06 5.96 -2.05
N GLY A 6 14.11 6.73 -1.49
CA GLY A 6 12.69 6.45 -1.52
C GLY A 6 11.94 7.29 -2.55
N HIS A 7 10.70 6.90 -2.81
CA HIS A 7 9.75 7.69 -3.59
C HIS A 7 9.11 8.78 -2.72
N PRO A 8 8.55 9.85 -3.32
CA PRO A 8 7.74 10.82 -2.58
C PRO A 8 6.61 10.13 -1.82
N ARG A 9 6.19 10.70 -0.68
CA ARG A 9 5.02 10.19 0.04
C ARG A 9 3.79 10.28 -0.87
N VAL A 10 3.14 9.15 -1.07
CA VAL A 10 1.93 9.02 -1.88
C VAL A 10 0.88 8.24 -1.10
N TRP A 11 -0.38 8.45 -1.47
CA TRP A 11 -1.52 7.68 -0.98
C TRP A 11 -1.99 6.78 -2.10
N LEU A 12 -2.19 5.49 -1.79
CA LEU A 12 -2.66 4.49 -2.74
C LEU A 12 -3.98 3.93 -2.22
N THR A 13 -4.93 3.71 -3.13
CA THR A 13 -6.21 3.07 -2.82
C THR A 13 -6.13 1.62 -3.23
N ILE A 14 -6.45 0.72 -2.30
CA ILE A 14 -6.56 -0.71 -2.60
C ILE A 14 -7.96 -0.99 -3.13
N PRO A 15 -8.12 -1.47 -4.38
CA PRO A 15 -9.45 -1.78 -4.92
C PRO A 15 -10.07 -2.96 -4.19
N GLU A 16 -11.37 -2.88 -3.90
CA GLU A 16 -12.12 -3.95 -3.22
C GLU A 16 -12.24 -5.22 -4.08
N GLU A 17 -12.14 -5.11 -5.41
CA GLU A 17 -12.19 -6.26 -6.32
C GLU A 17 -10.89 -7.07 -6.30
N THR A 18 -9.73 -6.41 -6.26
CA THR A 18 -8.41 -7.05 -6.37
C THR A 18 -7.78 -7.30 -5.00
N GLY A 19 -8.04 -6.45 -4.01
CA GLY A 19 -7.52 -6.59 -2.65
C GLY A 19 -6.04 -6.21 -2.47
N PHE A 20 -5.37 -5.73 -3.52
CA PHE A 20 -4.00 -5.23 -3.45
C PHE A 20 -3.76 -4.02 -4.36
N VAL A 21 -2.73 -3.24 -4.06
CA VAL A 21 -2.22 -2.15 -4.89
C VAL A 21 -0.70 -2.18 -4.91
N GLU A 22 -0.11 -1.76 -6.03
CA GLU A 22 1.34 -1.71 -6.21
C GLU A 22 1.82 -0.26 -6.24
N CYS A 23 2.95 0.01 -5.57
CA CYS A 23 3.60 1.31 -5.65
C CYS A 23 4.40 1.43 -6.95
N GLY A 24 3.96 2.30 -7.87
CA GLY A 24 4.62 2.52 -9.16
C GLY A 24 6.03 3.14 -9.11
N TYR A 25 6.63 3.31 -7.94
CA TYR A 25 8.00 3.83 -7.79
C TYR A 25 9.01 2.83 -7.20
N CYS A 26 8.54 1.87 -6.40
CA CYS A 26 9.42 0.93 -5.71
C CYS A 26 8.93 -0.53 -5.81
N ASP A 27 7.91 -0.78 -6.63
CA ASP A 27 7.32 -2.09 -6.90
C ASP A 27 6.88 -2.86 -5.65
N LYS A 28 6.68 -2.14 -4.53
CA LYS A 28 6.12 -2.71 -3.31
C LYS A 28 4.62 -2.92 -3.50
N ARG A 29 4.18 -4.16 -3.26
CA ARG A 29 2.77 -4.53 -3.23
C ARG A 29 2.22 -4.43 -1.80
N PHE A 30 1.09 -3.78 -1.66
CA PHE A 30 0.33 -3.67 -0.42
C PHE A 30 -0.98 -4.46 -0.60
N GLU A 31 -1.27 -5.38 0.32
CA GLU A 31 -2.50 -6.17 0.30
C GLU A 31 -3.29 -5.97 1.60
N ILE A 32 -4.62 -6.01 1.50
CA ILE A 32 -5.49 -5.99 2.67
C ILE A 32 -5.69 -7.42 3.15
N ASP A 33 -5.24 -7.69 4.36
CA ASP A 33 -5.64 -8.90 5.08
C ASP A 33 -7.08 -8.74 5.58
N ARG A 34 -8.02 -9.40 4.91
CA ARG A 34 -9.46 -9.29 5.21
C ARG A 34 -9.88 -10.01 6.49
N ASP A 35 -9.11 -11.00 6.94
CA ASP A 35 -9.38 -11.71 8.19
C ASP A 35 -9.17 -10.79 9.40
N HIS A 36 -8.13 -9.97 9.33
CA HIS A 36 -7.74 -9.04 10.37
C HIS A 36 -8.27 -7.61 10.16
N ALA A 37 -8.76 -7.26 8.97
CA ALA A 37 -9.45 -5.99 8.70
C ALA A 37 -10.91 -5.98 9.19
N HIS A 38 -11.14 -6.41 10.43
CA HIS A 38 -12.47 -6.33 11.03
C HIS A 38 -12.83 -4.87 11.35
N ASP A 39 -14.02 -4.45 10.90
CA ASP A 39 -14.67 -3.17 11.22
C ASP A 39 -15.01 -3.13 12.72
N ARG A 40 -14.00 -2.93 13.55
CA ARG A 40 -14.15 -2.76 14.99
C ARG A 40 -13.71 -1.35 15.35
N HIS A 41 -14.51 -0.38 14.93
CA HIS A 41 -14.47 0.99 15.45
C HIS A 41 -15.46 1.13 16.59
#